data_AF-A0A945IE55-F1
#
_entry.id   AF-A0A945IE55-F1
#
_cell.length_a   1.000
_cell.length_b   1.000
_cell.length_c   1.000
_cell.angle_alpha   90.00
_cell.angle_beta   90.00
_cell.angle_gamma   90.00
#
_symmetry.space_group_name_H-M   'P 1'
#
loop_
_entity.id
_entity.type
_entity.pdbx_description
1 polymer ?
#
loop_
_entity_poly.entity_id
_entity_poly.type
_entity_poly.pdbx_seq_one_letter_code
_entity_poly.pdbx_strand_id
1 'polypeptide(L)'
;MDSFRFVHAADLHIDSPFAGVGDADNRVATRLREATFEAFQNLVDLCINQKADFLVIAGDVYDGADRSVRAQLRFRDGLSKLAEAGI
;
A
#
# COMPACT_ATOMS: atom_id res chain seq x y z
N MET A 1 -30.51 9.76 -1.53
CA MET A 1 -29.41 9.54 -0.57
C MET A 1 -28.25 9.03 -1.39
N ASP A 2 -27.11 9.71 -1.32
CA ASP A 2 -25.88 9.18 -1.87
C ASP A 2 -25.53 7.89 -1.09
N SER A 3 -25.03 6.87 -1.79
CA SER A 3 -24.72 5.59 -1.15
C SER A 3 -23.43 5.71 -0.36
N PHE A 4 -23.47 5.40 0.93
CA PHE A 4 -22.29 5.34 1.79
C PHE A 4 -21.40 4.14 1.43
N ARG A 5 -20.11 4.38 1.24
CA ARG A 5 -19.11 3.36 0.87
C ARG A 5 -17.75 3.68 1.49
N PHE A 6 -17.15 2.70 2.12
CA PHE A 6 -15.77 2.81 2.60
C PHE A 6 -14.97 1.57 2.21
N VAL A 7 -13.64 1.70 2.21
CA VAL A 7 -12.72 0.59 2.02
C VAL A 7 -12.01 0.30 3.34
N HIS A 8 -11.80 -0.97 3.66
CA HIS A 8 -11.04 -1.40 4.84
C HIS A 8 -9.89 -2.30 4.39
N ALA A 9 -8.68 -1.98 4.81
CA ALA A 9 -7.46 -2.73 4.51
C ALA A 9 -6.58 -2.86 5.76
N ALA A 10 -5.66 -3.82 5.75
CA ALA A 10 -4.64 -4.07 6.76
C ALA A 10 -3.45 -4.80 6.10
N ASP A 11 -2.38 -5.04 6.86
CA ASP A 11 -1.29 -5.95 6.48
C ASP A 11 -0.65 -5.60 5.12
N LEU A 12 -0.38 -4.31 4.89
CA LEU A 12 0.19 -3.85 3.62
C LEU A 12 1.66 -4.25 3.45
N HIS A 13 2.42 -4.30 4.56
CA HIS A 13 3.83 -4.67 4.59
C HIS A 13 4.63 -4.04 3.43
N ILE A 14 4.45 -2.73 3.20
CA ILE A 14 5.02 -2.04 2.04
C ILE A 14 6.54 -2.12 2.08
N ASP A 15 7.13 -2.52 0.95
CA ASP A 15 8.57 -2.64 0.75
C ASP A 15 9.26 -3.75 1.56
N SER A 16 8.47 -4.65 2.14
CA SER A 16 9.00 -5.71 3.01
C SER A 16 9.80 -6.74 2.21
N PRO A 17 10.99 -7.13 2.69
CA PRO A 17 11.83 -8.10 2.01
C PRO A 17 11.25 -9.52 2.15
N PHE A 18 11.25 -10.27 1.04
CA PHE A 18 10.93 -11.70 1.07
C PHE A 18 12.18 -12.51 1.43
N ALA A 19 12.33 -12.82 2.71
CA ALA A 19 13.46 -13.59 3.23
C ALA A 19 13.55 -14.98 2.55
N GLY A 20 14.78 -15.42 2.27
CA GLY A 20 15.07 -16.71 1.63
C GLY A 20 14.89 -16.75 0.10
N VAL A 21 14.13 -15.82 -0.50
CA VAL A 21 13.99 -15.74 -1.97
C VAL A 21 15.16 -15.00 -2.61
N GLY A 22 15.72 -14.00 -1.92
CA GLY A 22 16.86 -13.21 -2.41
C GLY A 22 18.13 -14.02 -2.62
N ASP A 23 18.33 -15.06 -1.82
CA ASP A 23 19.48 -15.97 -1.93
C ASP A 23 19.36 -16.91 -3.13
N ALA A 24 18.13 -17.15 -3.62
CA ALA A 24 17.84 -18.03 -4.75
C ALA A 24 17.74 -17.28 -6.09
N ASP A 25 17.04 -16.14 -6.14
CA ASP A 25 16.93 -15.29 -7.33
C ASP A 25 16.60 -13.82 -6.96
N ASN A 26 17.57 -12.93 -7.13
CA ASN A 26 17.42 -11.50 -6.87
C ASN A 26 16.34 -10.84 -7.74
N ARG A 27 16.11 -11.33 -8.96
CA ARG A 27 15.06 -10.80 -9.85
C ARG A 27 13.68 -11.09 -9.28
N VAL A 28 13.47 -12.30 -8.76
CA VAL A 28 12.21 -12.68 -8.12
C VAL A 28 12.02 -11.90 -6.83
N ALA A 29 13.05 -11.79 -6.00
CA ALA A 29 12.98 -10.99 -4.77
C ALA A 29 12.63 -9.52 -5.05
N THR A 30 13.26 -8.91 -6.06
CA THR A 30 12.93 -7.55 -6.50
C THR A 30 11.48 -7.45 -6.97
N ARG A 31 11.00 -8.41 -7.79
CA ARG A 31 9.61 -8.39 -8.27
C ARG A 31 8.60 -8.51 -7.15
N LEU A 32 8.84 -9.36 -6.15
CA LEU A 32 7.97 -9.52 -4.99
C LEU A 32 7.94 -8.26 -4.12
N ARG A 33 9.09 -7.60 -3.94
CA ARG A 33 9.17 -6.32 -3.25
C ARG A 33 8.38 -5.23 -3.98
N GLU A 34 8.54 -5.11 -5.30
CA GLU A 34 7.76 -4.17 -6.12
C GLU A 34 6.25 -4.47 -6.10
N ALA A 35 5.86 -5.75 -5.99
CA ALA A 35 4.45 -6.13 -5.91
C ALA A 35 3.73 -5.54 -4.68
N THR A 36 4.43 -5.32 -3.56
CA THR A 36 3.85 -4.65 -2.38
C THR A 36 3.46 -3.19 -2.68
N PHE A 37 4.28 -2.48 -3.45
CA PHE A 37 3.96 -1.12 -3.90
C PHE A 37 2.82 -1.12 -4.92
N GLU A 38 2.82 -2.05 -5.87
CA GLU A 38 1.74 -2.20 -6.85
C GLU A 38 0.41 -2.50 -6.15
N ALA A 39 0.41 -3.38 -5.14
CA ALA A 39 -0.77 -3.68 -4.34
C ALA A 39 -1.33 -2.45 -3.62
N PHE A 40 -0.46 -1.64 -2.99
CA PHE A 40 -0.89 -0.39 -2.35
C PHE A 40 -1.43 0.62 -3.37
N GLN A 41 -0.81 0.77 -4.54
CA GLN A 41 -1.32 1.65 -5.60
C GLN A 41 -2.69 1.18 -6.10
N ASN A 42 -2.87 -0.13 -6.28
CA ASN A 42 -4.16 -0.71 -6.66
C ASN A 42 -5.25 -0.45 -5.61
N LEU A 43 -4.91 -0.47 -4.31
CA LEU A 43 -5.82 -0.10 -3.24
C LEU A 43 -6.24 1.37 -3.32
N VAL A 44 -5.29 2.28 -3.57
CA VAL A 44 -5.58 3.71 -3.77
C VAL A 44 -6.50 3.91 -4.97
N ASP A 45 -6.17 3.28 -6.10
CA ASP A 45 -6.97 3.38 -7.33
C ASP A 45 -8.37 2.78 -7.12
N LEU A 46 -8.50 1.69 -6.36
CA LEU A 46 -9.78 1.11 -5.99
C LEU A 46 -10.65 2.11 -5.21
N CYS A 47 -10.10 2.79 -4.21
CA CYS A 47 -10.83 3.78 -3.41
C CYS A 47 -11.37 4.91 -4.31
N ILE A 48 -10.53 5.44 -5.20
CA ILE A 48 -10.89 6.51 -6.13
C ILE A 48 -11.95 6.04 -7.12
N ASN A 49 -11.72 4.90 -7.78
CA ASN A 49 -12.63 4.36 -8.80
C ASN A 49 -14.01 4.03 -8.22
N GLN A 50 -14.05 3.56 -6.97
CA GLN A 50 -15.30 3.26 -6.27
C GLN A 50 -15.91 4.47 -5.58
N LYS A 51 -15.30 5.66 -5.63
CA LYS A 51 -15.75 6.86 -4.92
C LYS A 51 -16.02 6.57 -3.44
N ALA A 52 -15.05 5.94 -2.77
CA ALA A 52 -15.15 5.67 -1.35
C ALA A 52 -15.17 7.00 -0.57
N ASP A 53 -15.94 7.05 0.51
CA ASP A 53 -16.02 8.20 1.42
C ASP A 53 -14.79 8.30 2.32
N PHE A 54 -14.16 7.17 2.64
CA PHE A 54 -12.88 7.08 3.36
C PHE A 54 -12.26 5.69 3.22
N LEU A 55 -10.97 5.61 3.55
CA LEU A 55 -10.19 4.36 3.69
C LEU A 55 -9.81 4.15 5.16
N VAL A 56 -10.09 2.96 5.69
CA VAL A 56 -9.58 2.48 6.98
C VAL A 56 -8.36 1.59 6.74
N ILE A 57 -7.23 1.95 7.33
CA ILE A 57 -6.02 1.10 7.39
C ILE A 57 -5.84 0.64 8.84
N ALA A 58 -6.10 -0.64 9.10
CA ALA A 58 -6.21 -1.17 10.46
C ALA A 58 -4.88 -1.64 11.09
N GLY A 59 -3.75 -1.50 10.39
CA GLY A 59 -2.43 -1.85 10.93
C GLY A 59 -1.46 -2.34 9.87
N ASP A 60 -0.25 -2.67 10.33
CA ASP A 60 0.79 -3.39 9.59
C ASP A 60 1.12 -2.83 8.19
N VAL A 61 1.29 -1.49 8.16
CA VAL A 61 1.74 -0.78 6.96
C VAL A 61 3.19 -1.12 6.62
N TYR A 62 4.04 -1.36 7.63
CA TYR A 62 5.48 -1.59 7.47
C TYR A 62 5.94 -2.74 8.37
N ASP A 63 7.00 -3.44 7.95
CA ASP A 63 7.75 -4.35 8.79
C ASP A 63 8.94 -3.67 9.48
N GLY A 64 9.05 -3.87 10.80
CA GLY A 64 10.20 -3.46 11.60
C GLY A 64 10.20 -2.01 12.08
N ALA A 65 11.14 -1.71 13.00
CA ALA A 65 11.31 -0.37 13.56
C ALA A 65 12.01 0.60 12.56
N ASP A 66 12.95 0.08 11.77
CA ASP A 66 13.67 0.84 10.74
C ASP A 66 12.93 0.78 9.39
N ARG A 67 11.98 1.71 9.26
CA ARG A 67 11.11 1.83 8.09
C ARG A 67 11.89 2.32 6.87
N SER A 68 11.75 1.63 5.74
CA SER A 68 12.28 2.12 4.46
C SER A 68 11.75 3.52 4.13
N VAL A 69 12.67 4.46 3.86
CA VAL A 69 12.32 5.83 3.41
C VAL A 69 11.50 5.77 2.12
N ARG A 70 11.81 4.82 1.24
CA ARG A 70 11.05 4.59 0.01
C ARG A 70 9.61 4.17 0.31
N ALA A 71 9.40 3.27 1.27
CA ALA A 71 8.08 2.85 1.71
C ALA A 71 7.25 4.04 2.22
N GLN A 72 7.86 4.85 3.10
CA GLN A 72 7.20 6.02 3.68
C GLN A 72 6.81 7.05 2.63
N LEU A 73 7.70 7.34 1.68
CA LEU A 73 7.42 8.28 0.59
C LEU A 73 6.28 7.77 -0.30
N ARG A 74 6.30 6.50 -0.70
CA ARG A 74 5.24 5.91 -1.54
C ARG A 74 3.90 5.86 -0.81
N PHE A 75 3.92 5.52 0.48
CA PHE A 75 2.72 5.55 1.30
C PHE A 75 2.13 6.96 1.40
N ARG A 76 2.95 7.96 1.74
CA ARG A 76 2.56 9.37 1.77
C ARG A 76 1.97 9.81 0.43
N ASP A 77 2.63 9.51 -0.68
CA ASP A 77 2.17 9.92 -2.01
C ASP A 77 0.81 9.31 -2.35
N GLY A 78 0.56 8.05 -1.97
CA GLY A 78 -0.75 7.41 -2.12
C GLY A 78 -1.85 8.07 -1.27
N LEU A 79 -1.54 8.40 0.00
CA LEU A 79 -2.47 9.14 0.86
C LEU A 79 -2.75 10.55 0.34
N SER A 80 -1.74 11.25 -0.20
CA SER A 80 -1.93 12.55 -0.83
C SER A 80 -2.88 12.47 -2.02
N LYS A 81 -2.77 11.43 -2.88
CA LYS A 81 -3.72 11.20 -3.97
C LYS A 81 -5.16 10.98 -3.48
N LEU A 82 -5.35 10.23 -2.39
CA LEU A 82 -6.67 10.03 -1.78
C LEU A 82 -7.25 11.34 -1.25
N ALA A 83 -6.42 12.14 -0.55
CA ALA A 83 -6.82 13.44 -0.03
C ALA A 83 -7.20 14.43 -1.14
N GLU A 84 -6.47 14.44 -2.26
CA GLU A 84 -6.80 15.23 -3.45
C GLU A 84 -8.14 14.80 -4.08
N ALA A 85 -8.51 13.52 -3.95
CA ALA A 85 -9.80 12.97 -4.39
C ALA A 85 -10.93 13.15 -3.35
N GLY A 86 -10.64 13.69 -2.17
CA GLY A 86 -11.60 13.89 -1.09
C GLY A 86 -11.93 12.64 -0.25
N ILE A 87 -11.03 11.66 -0.22
CA ILE A 87 -11.12 10.38 0.53
C ILE A 87 -10.22 10.40 1.76
#